data_AF-A0A0A2F443-F1
#
_entry.id   AF-A0A0A2F443-F1
#
_cell.length_a   1.000
_cell.length_b   1.000
_cell.length_c   1.000
_cell.angle_alpha   90.00
_cell.angle_beta   90.00
_cell.angle_gamma   90.00
#
_symmetry.space_group_name_H-M   'P 1'
#
loop_
_entity.id
_entity.type
_entity.pdbx_description
1 polymer ?
#
loop_
_entity_poly.entity_id
_entity_poly.type
_entity_poly.pdbx_seq_one_letter_code
_entity_poly.pdbx_strand_id
1 'polypeptide(L)'
;AHIKAKIVNYIKQNYPGAFIKDIERKSNGTYKAEIVYNNTEYDLLFNAQGNFVSAHIDGYEDDDDNIPAHIKAKIINYINQNYPGAIIKDIERKSNGRYEAEIVYNNREYDLLFNAQGNFISASLDDKK
;
A
#
# COMPACT_ATOMS: atom_id res chain seq x y z
N ALA A 1 -11.65 -19.93 -8.27
CA ALA A 1 -12.38 -19.90 -6.98
C ALA A 1 -11.47 -19.66 -5.78
N HIS A 2 -10.39 -20.44 -5.60
CA HIS A 2 -9.55 -20.37 -4.39
C HIS A 2 -8.85 -19.00 -4.16
N ILE A 3 -8.30 -18.38 -5.22
CA ILE A 3 -7.57 -17.10 -5.09
C ILE A 3 -8.48 -15.94 -4.65
N LYS A 4 -9.66 -15.79 -5.26
CA LYS A 4 -10.63 -14.75 -4.86
C LYS A 4 -11.05 -14.93 -3.40
N ALA A 5 -11.29 -16.16 -2.94
CA ALA A 5 -11.62 -16.42 -1.54
C ALA A 5 -10.48 -16.02 -0.57
N LYS A 6 -9.23 -16.29 -0.95
CA LYS A 6 -8.05 -15.85 -0.19
C LYS A 6 -7.95 -14.32 -0.10
N ILE A 7 -8.17 -13.62 -1.20
CA ILE A 7 -8.21 -12.15 -1.25
C ILE A 7 -9.32 -11.62 -0.33
N VAL A 8 -10.54 -12.15 -0.44
CA VAL A 8 -11.67 -11.78 0.42
C VAL A 8 -11.35 -11.99 1.91
N ASN A 9 -10.69 -13.10 2.26
CA ASN A 9 -10.29 -13.37 3.64
C ASN A 9 -9.25 -12.36 4.16
N TYR A 10 -8.25 -12.02 3.33
CA TYR A 10 -7.29 -10.98 3.67
C TYR A 10 -7.99 -9.64 3.93
N ILE A 11 -8.91 -9.24 3.05
CA ILE A 11 -9.66 -7.98 3.18
C ILE A 11 -10.46 -7.96 4.49
N LYS A 12 -11.20 -9.02 4.79
CA LYS A 12 -11.98 -9.12 6.03
C LYS A 12 -11.13 -9.03 7.29
N GLN A 13 -9.92 -9.55 7.25
CA GLN A 13 -9.00 -9.56 8.39
C GLN A 13 -8.34 -8.19 8.63
N ASN A 14 -7.96 -7.48 7.56
CA ASN A 14 -7.16 -6.25 7.66
C ASN A 14 -8.00 -4.97 7.52
N TYR A 15 -9.16 -5.04 6.88
CA TYR A 15 -10.09 -3.93 6.66
C TYR A 15 -11.50 -4.34 7.13
N PRO A 16 -11.71 -4.55 8.45
CA PRO A 16 -12.96 -5.08 8.97
C PRO A 16 -14.13 -4.13 8.70
N GLY A 17 -15.14 -4.62 7.99
CA GLY A 17 -16.30 -3.81 7.59
C GLY A 17 -16.15 -3.10 6.24
N ALA A 18 -15.04 -3.30 5.53
CA ALA A 18 -14.90 -2.82 4.16
C ALA A 18 -15.94 -3.44 3.23
N PHE A 19 -16.51 -2.61 2.34
CA PHE A 19 -17.35 -3.05 1.23
C PHE A 19 -16.46 -3.34 0.01
N ILE A 20 -16.52 -4.56 -0.52
CA ILE A 20 -15.75 -4.94 -1.71
C ILE A 20 -16.59 -4.61 -2.94
N LYS A 21 -16.13 -3.64 -3.76
CA LYS A 21 -16.77 -3.22 -5.01
C LYS A 21 -16.51 -4.24 -6.12
N ASP A 22 -15.23 -4.54 -6.35
CA ASP A 22 -14.81 -5.51 -7.36
C ASP A 22 -13.51 -6.22 -6.97
N ILE A 23 -13.29 -7.39 -7.58
CA ILE A 23 -12.01 -8.09 -7.60
C ILE A 23 -11.74 -8.52 -9.04
N GLU A 24 -10.87 -7.76 -9.70
CA GLU A 24 -10.48 -7.97 -11.08
C GLU A 24 -9.12 -8.72 -11.16
N ARG A 25 -8.99 -9.63 -12.12
CA ARG A 25 -7.69 -10.21 -12.49
C ARG A 25 -7.13 -9.43 -13.67
N LYS A 26 -5.95 -8.83 -13.51
CA LYS A 26 -5.27 -8.08 -14.56
C LYS A 26 -4.58 -9.04 -15.57
N SER A 27 -4.24 -8.52 -16.74
CA SER A 27 -3.64 -9.30 -17.85
C SER A 27 -2.29 -9.93 -17.49
N ASN A 28 -1.49 -9.26 -16.64
CA ASN A 28 -0.23 -9.77 -16.08
C ASN A 28 -0.43 -10.86 -15.00
N GLY A 29 -1.68 -11.23 -14.71
CA GLY A 29 -2.04 -12.27 -13.74
C GLY A 29 -2.15 -11.81 -12.29
N THR A 30 -1.86 -10.55 -11.97
CA THR A 30 -2.14 -9.97 -10.65
C THR A 30 -3.64 -9.75 -10.45
N TYR A 31 -4.03 -9.41 -9.23
CA TYR A 31 -5.40 -9.05 -8.91
C TYR A 31 -5.45 -7.66 -8.30
N LYS A 32 -6.44 -6.86 -8.69
CA LYS A 32 -6.80 -5.60 -8.06
C LYS A 32 -8.15 -5.80 -7.36
N ALA A 33 -8.25 -5.44 -6.10
CA ALA A 33 -9.52 -5.37 -5.39
C ALA A 33 -9.84 -3.93 -5.04
N GLU A 34 -11.00 -3.45 -5.45
CA GLU A 34 -11.51 -2.13 -5.13
C GLU A 34 -12.42 -2.25 -3.90
N ILE A 35 -12.11 -1.52 -2.83
CA ILE A 35 -12.88 -1.55 -1.59
C ILE A 35 -13.25 -0.14 -1.13
N VAL A 36 -14.38 -0.01 -0.44
CA VAL A 36 -14.73 1.17 0.36
C VAL A 36 -14.48 0.82 1.83
N TYR A 37 -13.64 1.58 2.52
CA TYR A 37 -13.37 1.41 3.95
C TYR A 37 -13.27 2.79 4.61
N ASN A 38 -13.92 2.97 5.77
CA ASN A 38 -14.01 4.27 6.45
C ASN A 38 -14.37 5.45 5.53
N ASN A 39 -15.32 5.22 4.60
CA ASN A 39 -15.83 6.19 3.63
C ASN A 39 -14.83 6.63 2.54
N THR A 40 -13.72 5.91 2.39
CA THR A 40 -12.70 6.15 1.36
C THR A 40 -12.58 4.92 0.46
N GLU A 41 -12.37 5.14 -0.84
CA GLU A 41 -12.10 4.07 -1.81
C GLU A 41 -10.61 3.74 -1.87
N TYR A 42 -10.30 2.45 -1.92
CA TYR A 42 -8.93 1.94 -1.93
C TYR A 42 -8.75 0.85 -2.96
N ASP A 43 -7.54 0.83 -3.52
CA ASP A 43 -7.04 -0.15 -4.47
C ASP A 43 -6.05 -1.08 -3.79
N LEU A 44 -6.43 -2.35 -3.65
CA LEU A 44 -5.57 -3.37 -3.08
C LEU A 44 -5.00 -4.24 -4.18
N LEU A 45 -3.67 -4.29 -4.26
CA LEU A 45 -2.94 -5.11 -5.20
C LEU A 45 -2.57 -6.46 -4.57
N PHE A 46 -2.81 -7.54 -5.31
CA PHE A 46 -2.40 -8.88 -4.94
C PHE A 46 -1.63 -9.54 -6.08
N ASN A 47 -0.65 -10.37 -5.74
CA ASN A 47 0.10 -11.13 -6.72
C ASN A 47 -0.73 -12.28 -7.33
N ALA A 48 -0.17 -13.00 -8.30
CA ALA A 48 -0.85 -14.11 -8.99
C ALA A 48 -1.28 -15.26 -8.05
N GLN A 49 -0.70 -15.36 -6.86
CA GLN A 49 -1.04 -16.35 -5.81
C GLN A 49 -2.01 -15.80 -4.76
N GLY A 50 -2.56 -14.60 -4.98
CA GLY A 50 -3.48 -13.93 -4.05
C GLY A 50 -2.82 -13.47 -2.75
N ASN A 51 -1.49 -13.29 -2.72
CA ASN A 51 -0.81 -12.64 -1.60
C ASN A 51 -0.91 -11.13 -1.77
N PHE A 52 -1.15 -10.42 -0.66
CA PHE A 52 -1.18 -8.96 -0.64
C PHE A 52 0.17 -8.37 -1.05
N VAL A 53 0.12 -7.28 -1.80
CA VAL A 53 1.29 -6.52 -2.27
C VAL A 53 1.26 -5.12 -1.67
N SER A 54 0.19 -4.36 -1.88
CA SER A 54 0.02 -3.00 -1.35
C SER A 54 -1.45 -2.59 -1.36
N ALA A 55 -1.76 -1.53 -0.63
CA ALA A 55 -3.05 -0.85 -0.65
C ALA A 55 -2.81 0.64 -0.87
N HIS A 56 -3.54 1.24 -1.80
CA HIS A 56 -3.45 2.67 -2.13
C HIS A 56 -4.83 3.32 -2.05
N ILE A 57 -4.89 4.65 -1.89
CA ILE A 57 -6.14 5.39 -2.10
C ILE A 57 -6.48 5.31 -3.59
N ASP A 58 -7.74 5.00 -3.93
CA ASP A 58 -8.17 4.96 -5.33
C ASP A 58 -7.92 6.32 -6.00
N GLY A 59 -7.33 6.28 -7.19
CA GLY A 59 -6.89 7.47 -7.94
C GLY A 59 -5.60 8.13 -7.44
N TYR A 60 -4.99 7.63 -6.35
CA TYR A 60 -3.63 7.99 -5.92
C TYR A 60 -2.69 6.83 -6.23
N GLU A 61 -2.39 6.66 -7.51
CA GLU A 61 -1.26 5.82 -7.90
C GLU A 61 0.03 6.65 -7.71
N ASP A 62 1.06 6.04 -7.12
CA ASP A 62 2.40 6.64 -7.03
C ASP A 62 2.89 7.02 -8.44
N ASP A 63 2.77 8.31 -8.77
CA ASP A 63 3.17 8.87 -10.07
C ASP A 63 4.70 9.10 -10.17
N ASP A 64 5.48 8.83 -9.11
CA ASP A 64 6.94 9.01 -9.16
C ASP A 64 7.65 7.82 -9.84
N ASP A 65 7.61 7.85 -11.18
CA ASP A 65 8.34 6.95 -12.08
C ASP A 65 9.87 6.93 -11.84
N ASN A 66 10.41 7.85 -11.03
CA ASN A 66 11.84 7.94 -10.75
C ASN A 66 12.32 7.07 -9.58
N ILE A 67 11.44 6.27 -8.97
CA ILE A 67 11.84 5.33 -7.92
C ILE A 67 12.21 3.99 -8.55
N PRO A 68 13.47 3.52 -8.40
CA PRO A 68 13.85 2.20 -8.90
C PRO A 68 12.95 1.11 -8.33
N ALA A 69 12.40 0.23 -9.19
CA ALA A 69 11.41 -0.77 -8.80
C ALA A 69 11.83 -1.65 -7.61
N HIS A 70 13.13 -2.00 -7.51
CA HIS A 70 13.66 -2.78 -6.40
C HIS A 70 13.69 -2.01 -5.06
N ILE A 71 13.86 -0.68 -5.10
CA ILE A 71 13.76 0.19 -3.93
C ILE A 71 12.31 0.33 -3.49
N LYS A 72 11.41 0.61 -4.44
CA LYS A 72 9.96 0.69 -4.19
C LYS A 72 9.44 -0.59 -3.54
N ALA A 73 9.78 -1.74 -4.11
CA ALA A 73 9.43 -3.05 -3.55
C ALA A 73 9.99 -3.25 -2.12
N LYS A 74 11.21 -2.78 -1.85
CA LYS A 74 11.83 -2.87 -0.52
C LYS A 74 11.10 -2.01 0.52
N ILE A 75 10.70 -0.79 0.15
CA ILE A 75 9.92 0.12 1.00
C ILE A 75 8.54 -0.49 1.30
N ILE A 76 7.82 -0.95 0.26
CA ILE A 76 6.52 -1.61 0.42
C ILE A 76 6.63 -2.86 1.31
N ASN A 77 7.66 -3.67 1.14
CA ASN A 77 7.90 -4.83 1.99
C ASN A 77 8.13 -4.44 3.46
N TYR A 78 8.89 -3.36 3.71
CA TYR A 78 9.08 -2.84 5.06
C TYR A 78 7.75 -2.39 5.67
N ILE A 79 6.93 -1.65 4.92
CA ILE A 79 5.60 -1.19 5.35
C ILE A 79 4.73 -2.39 5.70
N ASN A 80 4.63 -3.39 4.83
CA ASN A 80 3.81 -4.58 5.06
C ASN A 80 4.23 -5.39 6.29
N GLN A 81 5.52 -5.43 6.60
CA GLN A 81 6.06 -6.17 7.75
C GLN A 81 5.83 -5.42 9.07
N ASN A 82 5.92 -4.10 9.08
CA ASN A 82 5.92 -3.29 10.31
C ASN A 82 4.57 -2.59 10.56
N TYR A 83 3.77 -2.39 9.52
CA TYR A 83 2.48 -1.70 9.52
C TYR A 83 1.44 -2.53 8.73
N PRO A 84 1.11 -3.74 9.20
CA PRO A 84 0.22 -4.65 8.47
C PRO A 84 -1.17 -4.04 8.27
N GLY A 85 -1.61 -3.95 7.01
CA GLY A 85 -2.89 -3.33 6.64
C GLY A 85 -2.82 -1.81 6.49
N ALA A 86 -1.63 -1.19 6.57
CA ALA A 86 -1.46 0.21 6.22
C ALA A 86 -1.87 0.49 4.77
N ILE A 87 -2.41 1.69 4.56
CA ILE A 87 -2.69 2.24 3.23
C ILE A 87 -1.56 3.20 2.89
N ILE A 88 -0.98 3.05 1.71
CA ILE A 88 0.05 3.93 1.18
C ILE A 88 -0.66 5.07 0.44
N LYS A 89 -0.38 6.31 0.84
CA LYS A 89 -0.85 7.50 0.12
C LYS A 89 0.08 7.83 -1.03
N ASP A 90 1.37 7.89 -0.73
CA ASP A 90 2.42 8.26 -1.68
C ASP A 90 3.76 7.68 -1.23
N ILE A 91 4.64 7.45 -2.18
CA ILE A 91 6.06 7.18 -2.01
C ILE A 91 6.79 8.08 -2.98
N GLU A 92 7.50 9.07 -2.43
CA GLU A 92 8.21 10.07 -3.22
C GLU A 92 9.73 9.98 -3.04
N ARG A 93 10.49 10.32 -4.09
CA ARG A 93 11.94 10.54 -4.00
C ARG A 93 12.25 12.00 -3.72
N LYS A 94 12.78 12.27 -2.53
CA LYS A 94 13.26 13.60 -2.13
C LYS A 94 14.51 14.02 -2.92
N SER A 95 14.72 15.33 -3.04
CA SER A 95 15.87 15.92 -3.77
C SER A 95 17.24 15.50 -3.25
N ASN A 96 17.35 15.12 -1.98
CA ASN A 96 18.57 14.60 -1.35
C ASN A 96 18.78 13.09 -1.60
N GLY A 97 17.96 12.46 -2.44
CA GLY A 97 18.03 11.06 -2.81
C GLY A 97 17.42 10.09 -1.78
N ARG A 98 16.82 10.59 -0.70
CA ARG A 98 16.01 9.79 0.24
C ARG A 98 14.62 9.54 -0.33
N TYR A 99 13.90 8.61 0.29
CA TYR A 99 12.50 8.35 -0.03
C TYR A 99 11.63 8.61 1.20
N GLU A 100 10.44 9.12 1.00
CA GLU A 100 9.42 9.28 2.02
C GLU A 100 8.19 8.50 1.57
N ALA A 101 7.63 7.69 2.46
CA ALA A 101 6.34 7.05 2.23
C ALA A 101 5.34 7.58 3.23
N GLU A 102 4.28 8.21 2.74
CA GLU A 102 3.14 8.64 3.53
C GLU A 102 2.16 7.47 3.65
N ILE A 103 1.84 7.05 4.88
CA ILE A 103 0.92 5.94 5.13
C ILE A 103 -0.18 6.29 6.13
N VAL A 104 -1.34 5.66 5.98
CA VAL A 104 -2.38 5.62 7.01
C VAL A 104 -2.31 4.26 7.70
N TYR A 105 -2.11 4.27 9.02
CA TYR A 105 -2.08 3.06 9.85
C TYR A 105 -2.79 3.31 11.18
N ASN A 106 -3.73 2.44 11.56
CA ASN A 106 -4.54 2.59 12.78
C ASN A 106 -5.17 3.98 12.93
N ASN A 107 -5.74 4.51 11.83
CA ASN A 107 -6.39 5.83 11.76
C ASN A 107 -5.45 7.01 12.08
N ARG A 108 -4.15 6.84 11.85
CA ARG A 108 -3.15 7.90 11.96
C ARG A 108 -2.28 7.93 10.72
N GLU A 109 -1.82 9.12 10.37
CA GLU A 109 -0.92 9.33 9.24
C GLU A 109 0.52 9.35 9.73
N TYR A 110 1.40 8.72 8.96
CA TYR A 110 2.82 8.62 9.25
C TYR A 110 3.65 8.93 8.01
N ASP A 111 4.72 9.69 8.23
CA ASP A 111 5.78 9.86 7.25
C ASP A 111 6.91 8.89 7.60
N LEU A 112 7.21 7.97 6.68
CA LEU A 112 8.28 7.00 6.83
C LEU A 112 9.45 7.40 5.94
N LEU A 113 10.57 7.75 6.56
CA LEU A 113 11.77 8.17 5.86
C LEU A 113 12.69 6.97 5.62
N PHE A 114 13.18 6.84 4.39
CA PHE A 114 14.13 5.81 3.95
C PHE A 114 15.37 6.45 3.32
N ASN A 115 16.51 5.78 3.45
CA ASN A 115 17.75 6.20 2.81
C ASN A 115 17.75 5.87 1.29
N ALA A 116 18.79 6.31 0.57
CA ALA A 116 18.90 6.10 -0.88
C ALA A 116 18.94 4.61 -1.32
N GLN A 117 19.16 3.67 -0.39
CA GLN A 117 19.12 2.22 -0.61
C GLN A 117 17.81 1.58 -0.12
N GLY A 118 16.80 2.39 0.21
CA GLY A 118 15.49 1.94 0.71
C GLY A 118 15.54 1.33 2.12
N ASN A 119 16.56 1.64 2.93
CA ASN A 119 16.59 1.24 4.33
C ASN A 119 15.85 2.28 5.18
N PHE A 120 15.01 1.82 6.11
CA PHE A 120 14.30 2.70 7.04
C PHE A 120 15.27 3.56 7.87
N ILE A 121 14.89 4.82 8.08
CA ILE A 121 15.60 5.80 8.92
C ILE A 121 14.73 6.18 10.11
N SER A 122 13.52 6.65 9.87
CA SER A 122 12.65 7.21 10.92
C SER A 122 11.18 7.19 10.52
N ALA A 123 10.32 7.24 11.52
CA ALA A 123 8.89 7.47 11.36
C ALA A 123 8.50 8.71 12.18
N SER A 124 7.70 9.60 11.59
CA SER A 124 7.03 10.69 12.29
C SER A 124 5.52 10.57 12.11
N LEU A 125 4.75 11.01 13.11
CA LEU A 125 3.32 11.25 12.88
C LEU A 125 3.20 12.48 12.00
N ASP A 126 2.38 12.39 10.95
CA ASP A 126 2.02 13.59 10.19
C ASP A 126 0.95 14.35 10.98
N ASP A 127 1.39 15.39 11.70
CA ASP A 127 0.53 16.27 12.48
C ASP A 127 -0.06 17.40 11.62
N LYS A 128 0.09 17.38 10.29
CA LYS A 128 -0.51 18.39 9.39
C LYS A 128 -2.04 18.29 9.42
N LYS A 129 -2.64 19.13 10.26
CA LYS A 129 -4.05 19.55 10.21
C LYS A 129 -4.24 20.71 9.25
#